data_AF-A0A7V1I3Y5-F1
#
_entry.id   AF-A0A7V1I3Y5-F1
#
_cell.length_a   1.000
_cell.length_b   1.000
_cell.length_c   1.000
_cell.angle_alpha   90.00
_cell.angle_beta   90.00
_cell.angle_gamma   90.00
#
_symmetry.space_group_name_H-M   'P 1'
#
loop_
_entity.id
_entity.type
_entity.pdbx_description
1 polymer ?
#
loop_
_entity_poly.entity_id
_entity_poly.type
_entity_poly.pdbx_seq_one_letter_code
_entity_poly.pdbx_strand_id
1 'polypeptide(L)'
;SFLNTMDLFWGKLPNILYNTQTGAMVNYQNQPEEIGWSAVDIGRLLIWLKIAKAQYPVFAEYIDKTILRWNFCDILDEEGTLYGAIKVNGKLVLFQEGRLGYEEYAAKGFQAWGFNTKKASKIEPYETVKIYGIKIPYDARDPRETKVLTPVLSLPFILDGLEFNWDKVKDVHSLDSVHTDSAMAHIAENIYKVQALRYKKEKILTARTDHMIKSPPFFVYDSIFASGYPWNTISDKNTYIPKATLIATKAAFGMWALWNTDYTDILIRAVQCLYNPERGWYEGRQETTGDYEKVITANSNAIILEVLLYKKQGKLYNPKTTQTYYDLILQDPFKGTGKCLPKPE
;
A
#
# COMPACT_ATOMS: atom_id res chain seq x y z
N SER A 1 0.55 4.30 22.43
CA SER A 1 0.42 3.22 23.43
C SER A 1 0.11 1.89 22.77
N PHE A 2 -0.98 1.75 22.00
CA PHE A 2 -1.43 0.47 21.41
C PHE A 2 -0.34 -0.38 20.75
N LEU A 3 0.43 0.17 19.79
CA LEU A 3 1.47 -0.59 19.09
C LEU A 3 2.58 -1.14 20.01
N ASN A 4 2.80 -0.54 21.18
CA ASN A 4 3.77 -1.03 22.17
C ASN A 4 3.21 -2.16 23.04
N THR A 5 1.90 -2.37 23.08
CA THR A 5 1.24 -3.29 24.02
C THR A 5 0.32 -4.31 23.36
N MET A 6 -0.07 -4.12 22.10
CA MET A 6 -0.97 -5.03 21.39
C MET A 6 -0.39 -6.45 21.36
N ASP A 7 -1.28 -7.43 21.47
CA ASP A 7 -0.93 -8.83 21.25
C ASP A 7 -0.45 -9.01 19.81
N LEU A 8 0.56 -9.85 19.64
CA LEU A 8 1.12 -10.16 18.33
C LEU A 8 0.66 -11.56 17.94
N PHE A 9 0.35 -11.74 16.66
CA PHE A 9 0.03 -13.05 16.11
C PHE A 9 1.21 -14.00 16.38
N TRP A 10 0.94 -15.05 17.16
CA TRP A 10 1.94 -16.01 17.63
C TRP A 10 3.13 -15.38 18.37
N GLY A 11 2.94 -14.21 18.97
CA GLY A 11 4.01 -13.46 19.64
C GLY A 11 5.07 -12.88 18.70
N LYS A 12 4.84 -12.92 17.36
CA LYS A 12 5.84 -12.52 16.36
C LYS A 12 5.56 -11.16 15.74
N LEU A 13 4.43 -11.02 15.07
CA LEU A 13 4.12 -9.87 14.20
C LEU A 13 2.68 -9.38 14.43
N PRO A 14 2.35 -8.14 14.02
CA PRO A 14 0.98 -7.65 14.06
C PRO A 14 0.01 -8.60 13.34
N ASN A 15 -1.14 -8.89 13.95
CA ASN A 15 -2.23 -9.61 13.28
C ASN A 15 -2.82 -8.74 12.16
N ILE A 16 -3.36 -9.36 11.11
CA ILE A 16 -3.97 -8.63 9.98
C ILE A 16 -5.08 -7.67 10.45
N LEU A 17 -5.88 -8.05 11.46
CA LEU A 17 -6.96 -7.20 11.96
C LEU A 17 -6.99 -7.11 13.49
N TYR A 18 -7.30 -5.92 13.98
CA TYR A 18 -7.59 -5.65 15.37
C TYR A 18 -8.91 -4.91 15.50
N ASN A 19 -9.66 -5.22 16.56
CA ASN A 19 -10.86 -4.48 16.90
C ASN A 19 -10.48 -3.06 17.36
N THR A 20 -11.11 -2.04 16.79
CA THR A 20 -10.75 -0.64 17.03
C THR A 20 -11.12 -0.11 18.42
N GLN A 21 -12.01 -0.80 19.13
CA GLN A 21 -12.45 -0.40 20.48
C GLN A 21 -11.65 -1.12 21.55
N THR A 22 -11.40 -2.42 21.38
CA THR A 22 -10.77 -3.25 22.41
C THR A 22 -9.29 -3.51 22.16
N GLY A 23 -8.82 -3.36 20.91
CA GLY A 23 -7.46 -3.72 20.52
C GLY A 23 -7.22 -5.23 20.45
N ALA A 24 -8.27 -6.06 20.53
CA ALA A 24 -8.16 -7.52 20.41
C ALA A 24 -7.98 -7.96 18.95
N MET A 25 -7.23 -9.04 18.73
CA MET A 25 -7.10 -9.67 17.41
C MET A 25 -8.45 -10.24 16.94
N VAL A 26 -8.83 -9.96 15.70
CA VAL A 26 -10.11 -10.41 15.13
C VAL A 26 -9.97 -10.96 13.71
N ASN A 27 -10.99 -11.66 13.24
CA ASN A 27 -11.17 -12.01 11.82
C ASN A 27 -11.97 -10.93 11.04
N TYR A 28 -12.21 -11.19 9.75
CA TYR A 28 -12.97 -10.30 8.87
C TYR A 28 -14.45 -10.13 9.29
N GLN A 29 -14.98 -11.00 10.15
CA GLN A 29 -16.31 -10.88 10.76
C GLN A 29 -16.27 -10.14 12.10
N ASN A 30 -15.13 -9.54 12.46
CA ASN A 30 -14.90 -8.85 13.72
C ASN A 30 -15.11 -9.75 14.97
N GLN A 31 -14.89 -11.06 14.81
CA GLN A 31 -14.92 -12.02 15.91
C GLN A 31 -13.50 -12.29 16.41
N PRO A 32 -13.29 -12.53 17.73
CA PRO A 32 -11.96 -12.80 18.29
C PRO A 32 -11.27 -13.99 17.60
N GLU A 33 -10.20 -13.71 16.85
CA GLU A 33 -9.45 -14.72 16.12
C GLU A 33 -8.08 -14.18 15.68
N GLU A 34 -7.09 -15.06 15.69
CA GLU A 34 -5.76 -14.84 15.13
C GLU A 34 -5.72 -15.39 13.71
N ILE A 35 -5.60 -14.52 12.70
CA ILE A 35 -5.76 -14.89 11.30
C ILE A 35 -4.45 -14.88 10.50
N GLY A 36 -3.42 -14.18 10.95
CA GLY A 36 -2.12 -14.13 10.26
C GLY A 36 -1.45 -12.77 10.30
N TRP A 37 -0.44 -12.57 9.45
CA TRP A 37 0.15 -11.26 9.16
C TRP A 37 0.23 -11.03 7.64
N SER A 38 0.26 -9.75 7.26
CA SER A 38 0.56 -9.32 5.89
C SER A 38 1.90 -8.58 5.86
N ALA A 39 2.85 -9.07 5.08
CA ALA A 39 4.10 -8.38 4.81
C ALA A 39 3.89 -7.06 4.08
N VAL A 40 2.90 -6.98 3.20
CA VAL A 40 2.54 -5.75 2.49
C VAL A 40 2.05 -4.69 3.48
N ASP A 41 1.09 -5.03 4.35
CA ASP A 41 0.56 -4.06 5.31
C ASP A 41 1.59 -3.67 6.38
N ILE A 42 2.45 -4.60 6.81
CA ILE A 42 3.56 -4.28 7.72
C ILE A 42 4.57 -3.36 7.04
N GLY A 43 4.93 -3.60 5.78
CA GLY A 43 5.80 -2.70 5.02
C GLY A 43 5.24 -1.28 4.95
N ARG A 44 3.93 -1.14 4.68
CA ARG A 44 3.24 0.15 4.68
C ARG A 44 3.26 0.86 6.04
N LEU A 45 3.01 0.10 7.11
CA LEU A 45 3.09 0.62 8.47
C LEU A 45 4.52 1.07 8.80
N LEU A 46 5.53 0.31 8.38
CA LEU A 46 6.94 0.66 8.59
C LEU A 46 7.32 1.98 7.93
N ILE A 47 6.78 2.29 6.73
CA ILE A 47 6.99 3.59 6.07
C ILE A 47 6.51 4.72 6.98
N TRP A 48 5.24 4.66 7.41
CA TRP A 48 4.65 5.72 8.22
C TRP A 48 5.27 5.83 9.62
N LEU A 49 5.67 4.71 10.22
CA LEU A 49 6.43 4.74 11.47
C LEU A 49 7.79 5.42 11.28
N LYS A 50 8.47 5.24 10.15
CA LYS A 50 9.73 5.94 9.86
C LYS A 50 9.49 7.44 9.62
N ILE A 51 8.45 7.81 8.86
CA ILE A 51 8.06 9.21 8.62
C ILE A 51 7.72 9.90 9.94
N ALA A 52 6.86 9.30 10.75
CA ALA A 52 6.44 9.85 12.05
C ALA A 52 7.63 9.99 13.01
N LYS A 53 8.54 8.99 13.04
CA LYS A 53 9.78 9.06 13.83
C LYS A 53 10.66 10.25 13.43
N ALA A 54 10.79 10.53 12.14
CA ALA A 54 11.61 11.64 11.64
C ALA A 54 10.97 13.01 11.88
N GLN A 55 9.64 13.10 11.73
CA GLN A 55 8.89 14.36 11.89
C GLN A 55 8.62 14.71 13.36
N TYR A 56 8.42 13.71 14.21
CA TYR A 56 8.08 13.89 15.62
C TYR A 56 9.05 13.12 16.55
N PRO A 57 10.28 13.64 16.77
CA PRO A 57 11.31 12.96 17.56
C PRO A 57 10.88 12.57 18.98
N VAL A 58 9.91 13.27 19.59
CA VAL A 58 9.33 12.93 20.89
C VAL A 58 8.73 11.51 20.93
N PHE A 59 8.29 10.99 19.78
CA PHE A 59 7.76 9.64 19.66
C PHE A 59 8.79 8.60 19.21
N ALA A 60 10.02 9.00 18.89
CA ALA A 60 11.02 8.13 18.28
C ALA A 60 11.29 6.87 19.11
N GLU A 61 11.51 7.01 20.43
CA GLU A 61 11.77 5.86 21.30
C GLU A 61 10.57 4.90 21.40
N TYR A 62 9.34 5.43 21.40
CA TYR A 62 8.13 4.59 21.43
C TYR A 62 7.93 3.82 20.12
N ILE A 63 8.30 4.42 18.99
CA ILE A 63 8.28 3.77 17.69
C ILE A 63 9.38 2.70 17.64
N ASP A 64 10.59 3.01 18.10
CA ASP A 64 11.71 2.07 18.14
C ASP A 64 11.36 0.84 18.97
N LYS A 65 10.84 1.05 20.19
CA LYS A 65 10.37 -0.04 21.05
C LYS A 65 9.27 -0.86 20.39
N THR A 66 8.39 -0.26 19.59
CA THR A 66 7.38 -0.99 18.82
C THR A 66 8.04 -1.97 17.85
N ILE A 67 8.94 -1.48 16.98
CA ILE A 67 9.59 -2.30 15.96
C ILE A 67 10.44 -3.40 16.60
N LEU A 68 11.17 -3.07 17.66
CA LEU A 68 12.02 -4.02 18.39
C LEU A 68 11.24 -5.11 19.13
N ARG A 69 9.92 -4.98 19.30
CA ARG A 69 9.08 -6.08 19.82
C ARG A 69 8.92 -7.20 18.79
N TRP A 70 8.81 -6.85 17.51
CA TRP A 70 8.45 -7.78 16.44
C TRP A 70 9.56 -8.77 16.10
N ASN A 71 9.17 -9.91 15.53
CA ASN A 71 10.07 -10.95 15.02
C ASN A 71 9.97 -11.02 13.50
N PHE A 72 11.06 -10.72 12.80
CA PHE A 72 11.11 -10.62 11.35
C PHE A 72 11.63 -11.89 10.66
N CYS A 73 11.86 -12.98 11.39
CA CYS A 73 12.50 -14.17 10.83
C CYS A 73 11.65 -14.88 9.76
N ASP A 74 10.32 -14.80 9.85
CA ASP A 74 9.42 -15.47 8.91
C ASP A 74 8.84 -14.54 7.84
N ILE A 75 9.06 -13.23 7.95
CA ILE A 75 8.46 -12.23 7.04
C ILE A 75 9.37 -11.86 5.88
N LEU A 76 10.69 -11.98 6.05
CA LEU A 76 11.69 -11.83 5.00
C LEU A 76 12.65 -13.02 5.01
N ASP A 77 12.97 -13.55 3.83
CA ASP A 77 14.09 -14.47 3.67
C ASP A 77 15.43 -13.72 3.50
N GLU A 78 16.54 -14.47 3.44
CA GLU A 78 17.89 -13.90 3.26
C GLU A 78 18.07 -13.17 1.92
N GLU A 79 17.26 -13.51 0.91
CA GLU A 79 17.28 -12.91 -0.42
C GLU A 79 16.40 -11.65 -0.51
N GLY A 80 15.61 -11.37 0.52
CA GLY A 80 14.70 -10.24 0.63
C GLY A 80 13.35 -10.45 -0.05
N THR A 81 12.86 -11.69 -0.11
CA THR A 81 11.47 -12.04 -0.51
C THR A 81 10.53 -11.80 0.67
N LEU A 82 9.34 -11.24 0.41
CA LEU A 82 8.33 -11.00 1.43
C LEU A 82 7.36 -12.18 1.58
N TYR A 83 7.06 -12.53 2.83
CA TYR A 83 6.17 -13.63 3.18
C TYR A 83 5.04 -13.17 4.12
N GLY A 84 3.81 -13.37 3.65
CA GLY A 84 2.63 -13.35 4.50
C GLY A 84 2.47 -14.68 5.21
N ALA A 85 1.61 -14.71 6.22
CA ALA A 85 1.25 -15.96 6.88
C ALA A 85 -0.21 -16.01 7.28
N ILE A 86 -0.76 -17.22 7.22
CA ILE A 86 -2.13 -17.52 7.65
C ILE A 86 -2.14 -18.67 8.64
N LYS A 87 -3.15 -18.67 9.51
CA LYS A 87 -3.42 -19.79 10.42
C LYS A 87 -4.33 -20.81 9.73
N VAL A 88 -3.83 -22.02 9.48
CA VAL A 88 -4.60 -23.13 8.89
C VAL A 88 -4.54 -24.33 9.84
N ASN A 89 -5.69 -24.77 10.35
CA ASN A 89 -5.80 -25.90 11.28
C ASN A 89 -4.83 -25.79 12.48
N GLY A 90 -4.71 -24.58 13.05
CA GLY A 90 -3.81 -24.30 14.18
C GLY A 90 -2.33 -24.25 13.83
N LYS A 91 -1.96 -24.37 12.54
CA LYS A 91 -0.58 -24.27 12.07
C LYS A 91 -0.35 -22.98 11.27
N LEU A 92 0.87 -22.48 11.33
CA LEU A 92 1.33 -21.37 10.52
C LEU A 92 1.64 -21.88 9.11
N VAL A 93 1.08 -21.22 8.11
CA VAL A 93 1.40 -21.45 6.71
C VAL A 93 1.91 -20.16 6.12
N LEU A 94 3.17 -20.16 5.70
CA LEU A 94 3.80 -19.05 4.98
C LEU A 94 3.45 -19.13 3.49
N PHE A 95 3.29 -17.98 2.86
CA PHE A 95 3.14 -17.85 1.42
C PHE A 95 3.84 -16.58 0.94
N GLN A 96 4.40 -16.62 -0.26
CA GLN A 96 4.99 -15.41 -0.85
C GLN A 96 3.86 -14.41 -1.12
N GLU A 97 3.97 -13.23 -0.54
CA GLU A 97 2.96 -12.17 -0.60
C GLU A 97 3.49 -10.94 -1.34
N GLY A 98 2.59 -10.18 -1.95
CA GLY A 98 2.90 -8.98 -2.72
C GLY A 98 2.90 -9.27 -4.21
N ARG A 99 2.43 -8.30 -4.98
CA ARG A 99 2.44 -8.30 -6.45
C ARG A 99 2.89 -6.94 -6.95
N LEU A 100 3.32 -6.89 -8.21
CA LEU A 100 3.82 -5.69 -8.87
C LEU A 100 2.99 -4.44 -8.50
N GLY A 101 3.69 -3.43 -7.99
CA GLY A 101 3.15 -2.25 -7.35
C GLY A 101 3.26 -2.33 -5.82
N TYR A 102 2.44 -3.17 -5.18
CA TYR A 102 2.39 -3.24 -3.72
C TYR A 102 3.61 -3.92 -3.11
N GLU A 103 4.25 -4.87 -3.80
CA GLU A 103 5.44 -5.56 -3.28
C GLU A 103 6.64 -4.60 -3.19
N GLU A 104 6.93 -3.87 -4.26
CA GLU A 104 8.04 -2.92 -4.33
C GLU A 104 7.82 -1.74 -3.39
N TYR A 105 6.57 -1.27 -3.30
CA TYR A 105 6.17 -0.24 -2.35
C TYR A 105 6.36 -0.69 -0.90
N ALA A 106 5.86 -1.88 -0.52
CA ALA A 106 6.06 -2.41 0.82
C ALA A 106 7.53 -2.67 1.14
N ALA A 107 8.33 -3.11 0.16
CA ALA A 107 9.76 -3.30 0.29
C ALA A 107 10.48 -2.02 0.73
N LYS A 108 10.07 -0.84 0.25
CA LYS A 108 10.63 0.45 0.70
C LYS A 108 10.46 0.67 2.20
N GLY A 109 9.34 0.20 2.77
CA GLY A 109 9.12 0.22 4.21
C GLY A 109 10.17 -0.56 4.99
N PHE A 110 10.43 -1.80 4.59
CA PHE A 110 11.47 -2.62 5.21
C PHE A 110 12.88 -2.01 5.00
N GLN A 111 13.19 -1.51 3.80
CA GLN A 111 14.46 -0.82 3.52
C GLN A 111 14.67 0.39 4.42
N ALA A 112 13.62 1.16 4.72
CA ALA A 112 13.71 2.33 5.60
C ALA A 112 14.15 1.97 7.03
N TRP A 113 14.02 0.70 7.41
CA TRP A 113 14.45 0.15 8.70
C TRP A 113 15.74 -0.69 8.62
N GLY A 114 16.38 -0.75 7.44
CA GLY A 114 17.67 -1.42 7.23
C GLY A 114 17.57 -2.87 6.74
N PHE A 115 16.38 -3.39 6.49
CA PHE A 115 16.21 -4.77 5.99
C PHE A 115 16.63 -4.89 4.52
N ASN A 116 17.17 -6.06 4.16
CA ASN A 116 17.42 -6.44 2.78
C ASN A 116 16.11 -6.85 2.09
N THR A 117 15.73 -6.15 1.03
CA THR A 117 14.55 -6.47 0.21
C THR A 117 14.90 -6.65 -1.26
N LYS A 118 16.13 -7.10 -1.56
CA LYS A 118 16.65 -7.14 -2.93
C LYS A 118 15.74 -7.86 -3.92
N LYS A 119 15.07 -8.95 -3.50
CA LYS A 119 14.08 -9.64 -4.34
C LYS A 119 12.76 -8.87 -4.44
N ALA A 120 12.16 -8.48 -3.32
CA ALA A 120 10.88 -7.77 -3.31
C ALA A 120 10.92 -6.38 -3.97
N SER A 121 12.09 -5.77 -4.14
CA SER A 121 12.26 -4.51 -4.86
C SER A 121 12.41 -4.66 -6.38
N LYS A 122 12.39 -5.89 -6.92
CA LYS A 122 12.42 -6.12 -8.36
C LYS A 122 11.02 -6.17 -8.92
N ILE A 123 10.80 -5.45 -10.02
CA ILE A 123 9.54 -5.51 -10.76
C ILE A 123 9.38 -6.85 -11.52
N GLU A 124 10.46 -7.59 -11.73
CA GLU A 124 10.42 -8.91 -12.34
C GLU A 124 9.98 -10.01 -11.36
N PRO A 125 9.19 -10.99 -11.83
CA PRO A 125 8.76 -11.19 -13.22
C PRO A 125 7.47 -10.44 -13.55
N TYR A 126 7.45 -9.75 -14.70
CA TYR A 126 6.27 -9.08 -15.23
C TYR A 126 6.08 -9.36 -16.72
N GLU A 127 4.83 -9.32 -17.16
CA GLU A 127 4.43 -9.27 -18.56
C GLU A 127 3.76 -7.92 -18.86
N THR A 128 3.49 -7.64 -20.13
CA THR A 128 2.84 -6.37 -20.50
C THR A 128 1.61 -6.60 -21.35
N VAL A 129 0.54 -5.86 -21.05
CA VAL A 129 -0.64 -5.74 -21.89
C VAL A 129 -0.67 -4.36 -22.54
N LYS A 130 -1.16 -4.26 -23.77
CA LYS A 130 -1.30 -2.97 -24.47
C LYS A 130 -2.74 -2.46 -24.34
N ILE A 131 -2.93 -1.35 -23.62
CA ILE A 131 -4.24 -0.70 -23.45
C ILE A 131 -4.14 0.71 -24.03
N TYR A 132 -5.01 1.03 -25.00
CA TYR A 132 -4.99 2.29 -25.77
C TYR A 132 -3.64 2.67 -26.42
N GLY A 133 -2.73 1.71 -26.62
CA GLY A 133 -1.40 1.98 -27.15
C GLY A 133 -0.28 1.96 -26.10
N ILE A 134 -0.62 2.07 -24.82
CA ILE A 134 0.32 2.11 -23.70
C ILE A 134 0.57 0.69 -23.19
N LYS A 135 1.84 0.35 -22.94
CA LYS A 135 2.21 -0.92 -22.31
C LYS A 135 2.02 -0.78 -20.79
N ILE A 136 1.15 -1.60 -20.24
CA ILE A 136 0.89 -1.68 -18.80
C ILE A 136 1.49 -2.98 -18.30
N PRO A 137 2.50 -2.94 -17.40
CA PRO A 137 3.03 -4.14 -16.81
C PRO A 137 2.04 -4.72 -15.81
N TYR A 138 1.97 -6.05 -15.78
CA TYR A 138 1.29 -6.82 -14.75
C TYR A 138 2.19 -7.97 -14.32
N ASP A 139 1.99 -8.41 -13.10
CA ASP A 139 2.77 -9.47 -12.49
C ASP A 139 2.59 -10.81 -13.22
N ALA A 140 3.70 -11.45 -13.60
CA ALA A 140 3.68 -12.67 -14.40
C ALA A 140 3.53 -13.96 -13.57
N ARG A 141 3.53 -13.88 -12.23
CA ARG A 141 3.34 -15.06 -11.37
C ARG A 141 1.90 -15.55 -11.48
N ASP A 142 1.72 -16.83 -11.80
CA ASP A 142 0.40 -17.41 -12.03
C ASP A 142 -0.42 -17.48 -10.73
N PRO A 143 -1.59 -16.81 -10.65
CA PRO A 143 -2.50 -16.91 -9.50
C PRO A 143 -3.02 -18.32 -9.24
N ARG A 144 -3.03 -19.21 -10.25
CA ARG A 144 -3.47 -20.60 -10.10
C ARG A 144 -2.49 -21.42 -9.27
N GLU A 145 -1.20 -21.09 -9.37
CA GLU A 145 -0.13 -21.72 -8.59
C GLU A 145 0.02 -21.02 -7.23
N THR A 146 0.10 -19.69 -7.25
CA THR A 146 0.44 -18.89 -6.07
C THR A 146 -0.76 -18.56 -5.18
N LYS A 147 -1.99 -18.71 -5.68
CA LYS A 147 -3.26 -18.34 -5.01
C LYS A 147 -3.41 -16.86 -4.65
N VAL A 148 -2.56 -15.99 -5.20
CA VAL A 148 -2.64 -14.53 -5.01
C VAL A 148 -2.89 -13.88 -6.36
N LEU A 149 -3.93 -13.04 -6.42
CA LEU A 149 -4.33 -12.33 -7.63
C LEU A 149 -3.34 -11.23 -8.00
N THR A 150 -3.26 -10.92 -9.29
CA THR A 150 -2.30 -9.95 -9.87
C THR A 150 -2.96 -8.72 -10.49
N PRO A 151 -3.81 -7.97 -9.75
CA PRO A 151 -4.46 -6.79 -10.30
C PRO A 151 -3.48 -5.62 -10.44
N VAL A 152 -3.56 -4.90 -11.55
CA VAL A 152 -2.88 -3.61 -11.73
C VAL A 152 -3.75 -2.51 -11.14
N LEU A 153 -3.23 -1.82 -10.12
CA LEU A 153 -3.95 -0.83 -9.31
C LEU A 153 -3.17 0.48 -9.27
N SER A 154 -3.86 1.62 -9.13
CA SER A 154 -3.19 2.93 -9.07
C SER A 154 -2.55 3.22 -7.71
N LEU A 155 -3.15 2.76 -6.62
CA LEU A 155 -2.77 3.18 -5.27
C LEU A 155 -1.31 2.91 -4.87
N PRO A 156 -0.67 1.75 -5.13
CA PRO A 156 0.73 1.56 -4.75
C PRO A 156 1.67 2.58 -5.41
N PHE A 157 1.40 2.93 -6.67
CA PHE A 157 2.19 3.92 -7.41
C PHE A 157 1.90 5.36 -6.97
N ILE A 158 0.67 5.65 -6.56
CA ILE A 158 0.31 6.94 -5.97
C ILE A 158 1.01 7.12 -4.63
N LEU A 159 0.94 6.14 -3.74
CA LEU A 159 1.60 6.20 -2.43
C LEU A 159 3.11 6.34 -2.59
N ASP A 160 3.72 5.60 -3.51
CA ASP A 160 5.15 5.72 -3.79
C ASP A 160 5.54 7.12 -4.31
N GLY A 161 4.68 7.76 -5.10
CA GLY A 161 4.87 9.14 -5.55
C GLY A 161 4.73 10.17 -4.44
N LEU A 162 3.70 10.03 -3.59
CA LEU A 162 3.45 10.95 -2.47
C LEU A 162 4.55 10.83 -1.40
N GLU A 163 4.87 9.60 -1.03
CA GLU A 163 5.76 9.33 0.09
C GLU A 163 7.22 9.45 -0.34
N PHE A 164 7.60 8.85 -1.48
CA PHE A 164 9.00 8.74 -1.90
C PHE A 164 9.33 9.53 -3.16
N ASN A 165 8.38 10.16 -3.86
CA ASN A 165 8.61 10.77 -5.17
C ASN A 165 9.16 9.77 -6.21
N TRP A 166 8.76 8.50 -6.12
CA TRP A 166 9.36 7.39 -6.89
C TRP A 166 10.88 7.36 -6.81
N ASP A 167 11.44 7.70 -5.66
CA ASP A 167 12.87 7.60 -5.38
C ASP A 167 13.19 6.31 -4.65
N LYS A 168 14.45 5.90 -4.75
CA LYS A 168 15.00 4.84 -3.89
C LYS A 168 15.04 5.34 -2.44
N VAL A 169 14.88 4.44 -1.48
CA VAL A 169 14.83 4.80 -0.04
C VAL A 169 16.10 5.50 0.46
N LYS A 170 17.26 5.19 -0.13
CA LYS A 170 18.55 5.83 0.21
C LYS A 170 18.70 7.25 -0.38
N ASP A 171 17.77 7.70 -1.22
CA ASP A 171 17.81 9.02 -1.85
C ASP A 171 17.14 10.09 -0.98
N VAL A 172 18.00 10.94 -0.42
CA VAL A 172 17.63 12.08 0.43
C VAL A 172 18.17 13.41 -0.13
N HIS A 173 18.68 13.42 -1.37
CA HIS A 173 19.43 14.55 -1.92
C HIS A 173 19.00 14.96 -3.34
N SER A 174 18.40 14.06 -4.11
CA SER A 174 17.92 14.41 -5.45
C SER A 174 16.88 15.54 -5.39
N LEU A 175 16.83 16.32 -6.46
CA LEU A 175 15.77 17.30 -6.67
C LEU A 175 14.44 16.58 -6.90
N ASP A 176 13.32 17.17 -6.46
CA ASP A 176 11.98 16.59 -6.64
C ASP A 176 11.62 16.31 -8.11
N SER A 177 12.27 16.97 -9.08
CA SER A 177 12.09 16.72 -10.51
C SER A 177 12.82 15.47 -11.04
N VAL A 178 13.58 14.78 -10.19
CA VAL A 178 14.35 13.59 -10.51
C VAL A 178 13.76 12.42 -9.73
N HIS A 179 13.52 11.30 -10.43
CA HIS A 179 13.02 10.06 -9.82
C HIS A 179 14.12 9.00 -9.90
N THR A 180 14.70 8.62 -8.75
CA THR A 180 15.82 7.66 -8.71
C THR A 180 15.40 6.20 -8.83
N ASP A 181 14.11 5.91 -8.74
CA ASP A 181 13.49 4.66 -9.17
C ASP A 181 12.70 4.88 -10.47
N SER A 182 13.44 4.99 -11.58
CA SER A 182 12.88 5.30 -12.90
C SER A 182 11.89 4.26 -13.40
N ALA A 183 12.01 3.00 -12.96
CA ALA A 183 11.07 1.95 -13.31
C ALA A 183 9.70 2.24 -12.67
N MET A 184 9.66 2.45 -11.36
CA MET A 184 8.41 2.79 -10.64
C MET A 184 7.77 4.07 -11.18
N ALA A 185 8.57 5.12 -11.41
CA ALA A 185 8.08 6.38 -12.00
C ALA A 185 7.47 6.17 -13.39
N HIS A 186 8.11 5.37 -14.25
CA HIS A 186 7.61 5.09 -15.59
C HIS A 186 6.29 4.29 -15.57
N ILE A 187 6.17 3.33 -14.65
CA ILE A 187 4.93 2.55 -14.49
C ILE A 187 3.80 3.45 -13.99
N ALA A 188 4.06 4.29 -12.99
CA ALA A 188 3.10 5.25 -12.46
C ALA A 188 2.56 6.18 -13.56
N GLU A 189 3.46 6.74 -14.37
CA GLU A 189 3.12 7.61 -15.50
C GLU A 189 2.25 6.90 -16.54
N ASN A 190 2.55 5.63 -16.87
CA ASN A 190 1.76 4.86 -17.82
C ASN A 190 0.38 4.50 -17.27
N ILE A 191 0.30 4.14 -15.98
CA ILE A 191 -0.95 3.87 -15.26
C ILE A 191 -1.86 5.11 -15.20
N TYR A 192 -1.27 6.29 -15.00
CA TYR A 192 -2.01 7.54 -15.08
C TYR A 192 -2.50 7.82 -16.51
N LYS A 193 -1.59 7.79 -17.50
CA LYS A 193 -1.90 8.10 -18.90
C LYS A 193 -2.97 7.20 -19.49
N VAL A 194 -2.96 5.90 -19.18
CA VAL A 194 -3.95 4.97 -19.75
C VAL A 194 -5.37 5.27 -19.27
N GLN A 195 -5.52 5.73 -18.02
CA GLN A 195 -6.80 6.17 -17.46
C GLN A 195 -7.26 7.49 -18.06
N ALA A 196 -6.36 8.47 -18.22
CA ALA A 196 -6.65 9.72 -18.92
C ALA A 196 -7.06 9.48 -20.40
N LEU A 197 -6.41 8.52 -21.07
CA LEU A 197 -6.75 8.14 -22.44
C LEU A 197 -8.13 7.47 -22.55
N ARG A 198 -8.55 6.68 -21.55
CA ARG A 198 -9.91 6.14 -21.49
C ARG A 198 -10.94 7.26 -21.52
N TYR A 199 -10.75 8.29 -20.69
CA TYR A 199 -11.63 9.46 -20.73
C TYR A 199 -11.58 10.17 -22.09
N LYS A 200 -10.39 10.37 -22.66
CA LYS A 200 -10.27 11.03 -23.98
C LYS A 200 -11.05 10.29 -25.07
N LYS A 201 -10.93 8.96 -25.12
CA LYS A 201 -11.50 8.10 -26.17
C LYS A 201 -12.96 7.71 -25.94
N GLU A 202 -13.32 7.36 -24.71
CA GLU A 202 -14.61 6.75 -24.36
C GLU A 202 -15.50 7.66 -23.51
N LYS A 203 -14.96 8.81 -23.04
CA LYS A 203 -15.65 9.73 -22.12
C LYS A 203 -16.02 9.12 -20.77
N ILE A 204 -15.37 8.01 -20.40
CA ILE A 204 -15.51 7.39 -19.09
C ILE A 204 -14.44 7.96 -18.16
N LEU A 205 -14.87 8.62 -17.08
CA LEU A 205 -13.97 9.05 -16.01
C LEU A 205 -13.46 7.83 -15.25
N THR A 206 -12.16 7.80 -14.95
CA THR A 206 -11.51 6.59 -14.44
C THR A 206 -10.40 6.94 -13.45
N ALA A 207 -10.52 6.43 -12.22
CA ALA A 207 -9.51 6.49 -11.17
C ALA A 207 -9.55 5.16 -10.40
N ARG A 208 -8.98 4.12 -11.00
CA ARG A 208 -9.09 2.71 -10.60
C ARG A 208 -8.09 2.33 -9.52
N THR A 209 -8.59 1.81 -8.42
CA THR A 209 -7.81 1.12 -7.40
C THR A 209 -8.73 0.28 -6.50
N ASP A 210 -8.15 -0.63 -5.72
CA ASP A 210 -8.86 -1.40 -4.69
C ASP A 210 -9.69 -0.49 -3.77
N HIS A 211 -10.88 -0.93 -3.38
CA HIS A 211 -11.76 -0.16 -2.50
C HIS A 211 -12.78 -1.04 -1.77
N MET A 212 -13.43 -0.45 -0.76
CA MET A 212 -14.48 -1.12 0.01
C MET A 212 -15.86 -0.83 -0.56
N ILE A 213 -16.75 -1.82 -0.50
CA ILE A 213 -18.15 -1.70 -0.94
C ILE A 213 -19.11 -2.06 0.17
N LYS A 214 -20.35 -1.54 0.12
CA LYS A 214 -21.31 -1.70 1.23
C LYS A 214 -21.80 -3.14 1.43
N SER A 215 -21.83 -3.92 0.35
CA SER A 215 -22.38 -5.28 0.34
C SER A 215 -21.26 -6.30 0.10
N PRO A 216 -21.46 -7.59 0.43
CA PRO A 216 -20.51 -8.64 0.10
C PRO A 216 -20.07 -8.56 -1.37
N PRO A 217 -18.77 -8.74 -1.69
CA PRO A 217 -17.67 -9.18 -0.81
C PRO A 217 -17.04 -8.12 0.12
N PHE A 218 -17.60 -6.92 0.23
CA PHE A 218 -17.09 -5.77 1.01
C PHE A 218 -15.76 -5.17 0.54
N PHE A 219 -15.02 -5.87 -0.32
CA PHE A 219 -13.78 -5.41 -0.92
C PHE A 219 -13.70 -5.87 -2.38
N VAL A 220 -13.19 -5.01 -3.26
CA VAL A 220 -12.92 -5.35 -4.65
C VAL A 220 -11.57 -4.80 -5.11
N TYR A 221 -10.92 -5.54 -5.99
CA TYR A 221 -9.86 -5.04 -6.84
C TYR A 221 -10.47 -4.38 -8.07
N ASP A 222 -10.65 -3.07 -7.99
CA ASP A 222 -11.13 -2.29 -9.12
C ASP A 222 -9.95 -1.88 -10.01
N SER A 223 -9.62 -2.75 -10.97
CA SER A 223 -8.32 -2.77 -11.62
C SER A 223 -8.29 -2.10 -12.98
N ILE A 224 -7.10 -1.66 -13.37
CA ILE A 224 -6.77 -1.27 -14.75
C ILE A 224 -6.66 -2.51 -15.62
N PHE A 225 -6.08 -3.58 -15.07
CA PHE A 225 -5.98 -4.90 -15.70
C PHE A 225 -5.97 -5.98 -14.62
N ALA A 226 -6.81 -7.00 -14.78
CA ALA A 226 -6.77 -8.19 -13.96
C ALA A 226 -7.45 -9.36 -14.70
N SER A 227 -6.93 -10.56 -14.46
CA SER A 227 -7.52 -11.82 -14.98
C SER A 227 -7.72 -11.83 -16.50
N GLY A 228 -6.78 -11.22 -17.23
CA GLY A 228 -6.77 -11.18 -18.69
C GLY A 228 -7.58 -10.05 -19.33
N TYR A 229 -8.28 -9.22 -18.54
CA TYR A 229 -9.16 -8.18 -19.06
C TYR A 229 -8.78 -6.78 -18.53
N PRO A 230 -8.79 -5.75 -19.38
CA PRO A 230 -8.68 -4.37 -18.94
C PRO A 230 -9.97 -3.91 -18.24
N TRP A 231 -9.86 -2.97 -17.31
CA TRP A 231 -10.99 -2.34 -16.59
C TRP A 231 -11.87 -3.35 -15.84
N ASN A 232 -11.24 -4.38 -15.28
CA ASN A 232 -11.91 -5.51 -14.66
C ASN A 232 -12.02 -5.30 -13.15
N THR A 233 -13.23 -5.30 -12.61
CA THR A 233 -13.48 -5.23 -11.16
C THR A 233 -13.75 -6.62 -10.63
N ILE A 234 -12.90 -7.12 -9.74
CA ILE A 234 -12.99 -8.49 -9.23
C ILE A 234 -12.94 -8.54 -7.70
N SER A 235 -13.54 -9.56 -7.11
CA SER A 235 -13.35 -9.86 -5.68
C SER A 235 -11.99 -10.50 -5.40
N ASP A 236 -11.68 -10.65 -4.11
CA ASP A 236 -10.58 -11.49 -3.59
C ASP A 236 -10.60 -12.95 -4.11
N LYS A 237 -11.79 -13.47 -4.41
CA LYS A 237 -12.03 -14.79 -5.03
C LYS A 237 -12.07 -14.76 -6.56
N ASN A 238 -11.56 -13.71 -7.20
CA ASN A 238 -11.56 -13.54 -8.65
C ASN A 238 -12.96 -13.58 -9.30
N THR A 239 -14.00 -13.19 -8.56
CA THR A 239 -15.37 -13.11 -9.10
C THR A 239 -15.58 -11.74 -9.72
N TYR A 240 -16.13 -11.67 -10.94
CA TYR A 240 -16.38 -10.40 -11.64
C TYR A 240 -17.55 -9.62 -11.02
N ILE A 241 -17.31 -8.35 -10.69
CA ILE A 241 -18.28 -7.46 -10.01
C ILE A 241 -18.33 -6.08 -10.71
N PRO A 242 -18.88 -5.99 -11.93
CA PRO A 242 -18.88 -4.74 -12.71
C PRO A 242 -19.65 -3.60 -12.08
N LYS A 243 -20.62 -3.89 -11.20
CA LYS A 243 -21.42 -2.88 -10.51
C LYS A 243 -20.64 -2.16 -9.41
N ALA A 244 -19.49 -2.69 -9.00
CA ALA A 244 -18.59 -2.07 -8.02
C ALA A 244 -17.53 -1.18 -8.69
N THR A 245 -17.71 -0.79 -9.96
CA THR A 245 -16.75 0.05 -10.68
C THR A 245 -16.83 1.50 -10.17
N LEU A 246 -15.74 2.04 -9.62
CA LEU A 246 -15.69 3.41 -9.08
C LEU A 246 -14.65 4.30 -9.77
N ILE A 247 -14.97 5.59 -9.80
CA ILE A 247 -13.98 6.66 -9.68
C ILE A 247 -13.64 6.75 -8.20
N ALA A 248 -12.56 6.10 -7.78
CA ALA A 248 -12.19 6.03 -6.37
C ALA A 248 -11.69 7.40 -5.88
N THR A 249 -12.24 7.90 -4.77
CA THR A 249 -11.92 9.23 -4.24
C THR A 249 -10.43 9.36 -3.92
N LYS A 250 -9.88 8.37 -3.21
CA LYS A 250 -8.45 8.35 -2.84
C LYS A 250 -7.52 8.38 -4.07
N ALA A 251 -7.89 7.69 -5.14
CA ALA A 251 -7.11 7.68 -6.38
C ALA A 251 -7.24 9.01 -7.13
N ALA A 252 -8.44 9.60 -7.19
CA ALA A 252 -8.65 10.90 -7.81
C ALA A 252 -7.82 12.00 -7.13
N PHE A 253 -7.82 12.06 -5.79
CA PHE A 253 -6.99 12.98 -5.03
C PHE A 253 -5.50 12.72 -5.23
N GLY A 254 -5.07 11.45 -5.18
CA GLY A 254 -3.67 11.08 -5.42
C GLY A 254 -3.18 11.47 -6.82
N MET A 255 -4.00 11.23 -7.84
CA MET A 255 -3.65 11.62 -9.21
C MET A 255 -3.55 13.14 -9.36
N TRP A 256 -4.48 13.88 -8.77
CA TRP A 256 -4.44 15.35 -8.77
C TRP A 256 -3.23 15.91 -8.04
N ALA A 257 -2.73 15.21 -7.02
CA ALA A 257 -1.55 15.64 -6.31
C ALA A 257 -0.27 15.53 -7.16
N LEU A 258 -0.16 14.43 -7.91
CA LEU A 258 1.06 14.02 -8.61
C LEU A 258 1.12 14.49 -10.08
N TRP A 259 -0.03 14.61 -10.75
CA TRP A 259 -0.10 15.03 -12.15
C TRP A 259 -0.91 16.31 -12.29
N ASN A 260 -0.27 17.37 -12.78
CA ASN A 260 -0.93 18.65 -13.04
C ASN A 260 -1.51 18.69 -14.46
N THR A 261 -2.79 18.28 -14.62
CA THR A 261 -3.46 18.27 -15.93
C THR A 261 -4.96 18.61 -15.84
N ASP A 262 -5.57 18.98 -16.96
CA ASP A 262 -7.03 19.17 -17.05
C ASP A 262 -7.82 17.92 -16.64
N TYR A 263 -7.31 16.72 -16.92
CA TYR A 263 -8.01 15.48 -16.61
C TYR A 263 -8.15 15.27 -15.10
N THR A 264 -7.09 15.55 -14.34
CA THR A 264 -7.11 15.44 -12.88
C THR A 264 -8.02 16.47 -12.23
N ASP A 265 -8.15 17.68 -12.80
CA ASP A 265 -9.13 18.67 -12.33
C ASP A 265 -10.56 18.21 -12.57
N ILE A 266 -10.83 17.54 -13.71
CA ILE A 266 -12.13 16.93 -13.99
C ILE A 266 -12.43 15.81 -12.98
N LEU A 267 -11.44 14.98 -12.62
CA LEU A 267 -11.61 13.95 -11.59
C LEU A 267 -11.99 14.56 -10.23
N ILE A 268 -11.30 15.61 -9.78
CA ILE A 268 -11.62 16.30 -8.53
C ILE A 268 -13.05 16.87 -8.56
N ARG A 269 -13.44 17.52 -9.66
CA ARG A 269 -14.82 18.02 -9.81
C ARG A 269 -15.86 16.91 -9.76
N ALA A 270 -15.54 15.71 -10.23
CA ALA A 270 -16.43 14.57 -10.20
C ALA A 270 -16.58 13.96 -8.79
N VAL A 271 -15.56 14.08 -7.94
CA VAL A 271 -15.58 13.52 -6.57
C VAL A 271 -15.88 14.55 -5.49
N GLN A 272 -15.87 15.86 -5.76
CA GLN A 272 -16.03 16.92 -4.75
C GLN A 272 -17.30 16.78 -3.89
N CYS A 273 -18.40 16.27 -4.44
CA CYS A 273 -19.67 16.07 -3.73
C CYS A 273 -19.70 14.81 -2.85
N LEU A 274 -18.61 14.03 -2.81
CA LEU A 274 -18.47 12.84 -1.96
C LEU A 274 -18.05 13.18 -0.53
N TYR A 275 -17.80 14.44 -0.22
CA TYR A 275 -17.46 14.90 1.12
C TYR A 275 -18.70 14.92 2.03
N ASN A 276 -18.61 14.21 3.15
CA ASN A 276 -19.50 14.32 4.29
C ASN A 276 -18.81 15.16 5.39
N PRO A 277 -19.39 16.30 5.80
CA PRO A 277 -18.74 17.21 6.74
C PRO A 277 -18.48 16.63 8.14
N GLU A 278 -19.26 15.62 8.56
CA GLU A 278 -19.11 14.99 9.87
C GLU A 278 -18.19 13.76 9.84
N ARG A 279 -18.07 13.11 8.68
CA ARG A 279 -17.49 11.75 8.59
C ARG A 279 -16.33 11.62 7.60
N GLY A 280 -16.06 12.66 6.81
CA GLY A 280 -15.04 12.64 5.76
C GLY A 280 -15.60 12.19 4.40
N TRP A 281 -14.75 11.60 3.58
CA TRP A 281 -15.06 11.27 2.19
C TRP A 281 -15.57 9.84 2.02
N TYR A 282 -16.55 9.68 1.13
CA TYR A 282 -17.00 8.38 0.63
C TYR A 282 -15.94 7.72 -0.28
N GLU A 283 -16.00 6.39 -0.42
CA GLU A 283 -15.03 5.60 -1.21
C GLU A 283 -14.93 6.04 -2.68
N GLY A 284 -16.06 6.42 -3.30
CA GLY A 284 -16.03 6.87 -4.70
C GLY A 284 -17.40 7.09 -5.33
N ARG A 285 -17.37 7.42 -6.61
CA ARG A 285 -18.52 7.62 -7.48
C ARG A 285 -18.57 6.51 -8.52
N GLN A 286 -19.69 5.81 -8.67
CA GLN A 286 -19.84 4.72 -9.63
C GLN A 286 -19.66 5.20 -11.07
N GLU A 287 -18.88 4.46 -11.87
CA GLU A 287 -18.62 4.83 -13.28
C GLU A 287 -19.90 4.79 -14.12
N THR A 288 -20.79 3.82 -13.86
CA THR A 288 -21.96 3.53 -14.71
C THR A 288 -23.19 4.37 -14.37
N THR A 289 -23.50 4.53 -13.08
CA THR A 289 -24.72 5.23 -12.62
C THR A 289 -24.44 6.67 -12.18
N GLY A 290 -23.20 6.95 -11.75
CA GLY A 290 -22.86 8.20 -11.08
C GLY A 290 -23.30 8.27 -9.60
N ASP A 291 -23.87 7.18 -9.07
CA ASP A 291 -24.23 7.06 -7.64
C ASP A 291 -22.97 7.04 -6.76
N TYR A 292 -23.17 7.28 -5.46
CA TYR A 292 -22.08 7.32 -4.50
C TYR A 292 -21.96 5.97 -3.79
N GLU A 293 -20.75 5.40 -3.73
CA GLU A 293 -20.45 4.32 -2.79
C GLU A 293 -20.17 4.93 -1.42
N LYS A 294 -21.21 4.99 -0.58
CA LYS A 294 -21.23 5.75 0.68
C LYS A 294 -20.48 5.06 1.83
N VAL A 295 -19.70 4.01 1.55
CA VAL A 295 -18.76 3.46 2.52
C VAL A 295 -17.73 4.53 2.88
N ILE A 296 -17.38 4.60 4.16
CA ILE A 296 -16.36 5.50 4.70
C ILE A 296 -15.31 4.62 5.37
N THR A 297 -14.06 4.76 4.95
CA THR A 297 -12.93 4.03 5.52
C THR A 297 -11.86 4.99 6.01
N ALA A 298 -11.12 4.55 7.03
CA ALA A 298 -9.90 5.22 7.45
C ALA A 298 -8.86 5.23 6.32
N ASN A 299 -8.81 4.18 5.48
CA ASN A 299 -7.89 4.09 4.33
C ASN A 299 -8.09 5.26 3.35
N SER A 300 -9.31 5.44 2.83
CA SER A 300 -9.59 6.52 1.86
C SER A 300 -9.38 7.90 2.45
N ASN A 301 -9.81 8.11 3.70
CA ASN A 301 -9.68 9.41 4.36
C ASN A 301 -8.24 9.74 4.74
N ALA A 302 -7.46 8.76 5.21
CA ALA A 302 -6.04 8.95 5.52
C ALA A 302 -5.25 9.33 4.27
N ILE A 303 -5.50 8.67 3.13
CA ILE A 303 -4.82 9.00 1.86
C ILE A 303 -5.19 10.40 1.37
N ILE A 304 -6.43 10.86 1.56
CA ILE A 304 -6.79 12.24 1.22
C ILE A 304 -6.03 13.23 2.12
N LEU A 305 -5.90 12.95 3.42
CA LEU A 305 -5.10 13.78 4.33
C LEU A 305 -3.61 13.76 3.96
N GLU A 306 -3.09 12.61 3.56
CA GLU A 306 -1.74 12.44 3.06
C GLU A 306 -1.49 13.27 1.79
N VAL A 307 -2.43 13.24 0.84
CA VAL A 307 -2.39 14.09 -0.36
C VAL A 307 -2.33 15.57 0.02
N LEU A 308 -3.16 16.01 0.97
CA LEU A 308 -3.14 17.41 1.42
C LEU A 308 -1.82 17.77 2.10
N LEU A 309 -1.27 16.85 2.90
CA LEU A 309 0.05 17.02 3.52
C LEU A 309 1.14 17.14 2.45
N TYR A 310 1.13 16.26 1.44
CA TYR A 310 2.05 16.30 0.31
C TYR A 310 1.95 17.63 -0.45
N LYS A 311 0.74 18.11 -0.75
CA LYS A 311 0.55 19.42 -1.38
C LYS A 311 1.12 20.57 -0.56
N LYS A 312 1.19 20.41 0.76
CA LYS A 312 1.73 21.43 1.66
C LYS A 312 3.25 21.40 1.77
N GLN A 313 3.87 20.22 1.74
CA GLN A 313 5.29 20.06 2.09
C GLN A 313 6.17 19.37 1.04
N GLY A 314 5.58 18.83 -0.02
CA GLY A 314 6.25 17.96 -0.99
C GLY A 314 6.39 16.53 -0.48
N LYS A 315 7.43 15.84 -0.96
CA LYS A 315 7.80 14.45 -0.61
C LYS A 315 7.74 14.21 0.90
N LEU A 316 6.98 13.20 1.33
CA LEU A 316 6.69 12.96 2.75
C LEU A 316 7.82 12.22 3.48
N TYR A 317 8.51 11.32 2.78
CA TYR A 317 9.64 10.57 3.30
C TYR A 317 10.92 11.41 3.24
N ASN A 318 11.27 11.99 4.38
CA ASN A 318 12.50 12.76 4.57
C ASN A 318 13.16 12.36 5.90
N PRO A 319 13.82 11.18 5.95
CA PRO A 319 14.39 10.66 7.18
C PRO A 319 15.59 11.52 7.62
N LYS A 320 15.61 11.89 8.90
CA LYS A 320 16.76 12.56 9.51
C LYS A 320 17.77 11.53 10.01
N THR A 321 19.05 11.79 9.79
CA THR A 321 20.17 11.00 10.31
C THR A 321 20.48 11.43 11.74
N THR A 322 19.80 10.84 12.70
CA THR A 322 20.15 10.96 14.12
C THR A 322 20.12 9.59 14.74
N GLN A 323 21.16 9.26 15.52
CA GLN A 323 21.23 7.98 16.23
C GLN A 323 20.07 7.88 17.22
N THR A 324 19.39 6.74 17.20
CA THR A 324 18.17 6.49 17.96
C THR A 324 18.28 5.22 18.81
N TYR A 325 17.27 4.96 19.64
CA TYR A 325 17.22 3.75 20.47
C TYR A 325 17.29 2.49 19.62
N TYR A 326 16.65 2.49 18.44
CA TYR A 326 16.77 1.40 17.48
C TYR A 326 18.21 1.11 17.07
N ASP A 327 18.96 2.14 16.70
CA ASP A 327 20.35 1.99 16.22
C ASP A 327 21.28 1.46 17.32
N LEU A 328 21.08 1.91 18.56
CA LEU A 328 21.82 1.41 19.72
C LEU A 328 21.57 -0.08 19.98
N ILE A 329 20.35 -0.56 19.73
CA ILE A 329 19.99 -1.97 19.91
C ILE A 329 20.56 -2.83 18.79
N LEU A 330 20.61 -2.33 17.55
CA LEU A 330 21.21 -3.06 16.43
C LEU A 330 22.73 -3.23 16.56
N GLN A 331 23.41 -2.32 17.27
CA GLN A 331 24.85 -2.38 17.53
C GLN A 331 25.20 -3.31 18.69
N ASP A 332 24.24 -3.72 19.52
CA ASP A 332 24.46 -4.57 20.69
C ASP A 332 24.34 -6.06 20.30
N PRO A 333 25.44 -6.84 20.30
CA PRO A 333 25.42 -8.24 19.84
C PRO A 333 24.61 -9.16 20.75
N PHE A 334 24.24 -8.71 21.95
CA PHE A 334 23.46 -9.47 22.92
C PHE A 334 21.97 -9.10 22.92
N LYS A 335 21.56 -8.05 22.19
CA LYS A 335 20.17 -7.63 22.09
C LYS A 335 19.60 -7.94 20.71
N GLY A 336 18.31 -8.28 20.66
CA GLY A 336 17.62 -8.59 19.40
C GLY A 336 17.90 -9.99 18.84
N THR A 337 18.59 -10.86 19.58
CA THR A 337 18.85 -12.25 19.19
C THR A 337 17.55 -12.99 18.92
N GLY A 338 17.48 -13.75 17.82
CA GLY A 338 16.31 -14.53 17.44
C GLY A 338 15.13 -13.75 16.86
N LYS A 339 15.28 -12.43 16.61
CA LYS A 339 14.25 -11.58 15.97
C LYS A 339 14.54 -11.22 14.52
N CYS A 340 15.70 -11.66 13.99
CA CYS A 340 16.16 -11.38 12.63
C CYS A 340 16.13 -9.88 12.27
N LEU A 341 16.54 -9.04 13.23
CA LEU A 341 16.74 -7.61 13.00
C LEU A 341 17.89 -7.39 11.98
N PRO A 342 17.88 -6.28 11.22
CA PRO A 342 18.90 -6.01 10.24
C PRO A 342 20.24 -5.78 10.91
N LYS A 343 21.31 -6.22 10.25
CA LYS A 343 22.68 -5.98 10.73
C LYS A 343 23.11 -4.57 10.31
N PRO A 344 23.84 -3.84 11.17
CA PRO A 344 24.48 -2.59 10.76
C PRO A 344 25.39 -2.84 9.53
N GLU A 345 25.28 -1.99 8.50
CA GLU A 345 26.20 -1.97 7.35
C GLU A 345 27.62 -1.53 7.78
#